data_AF-A0A2C5YNZ4-F1
#
_entry.id   AF-A0A2C5YNZ4-F1
#
_cell.length_a   1.000
_cell.length_b   1.000
_cell.length_c   1.000
_cell.angle_alpha   90.00
_cell.angle_beta   90.00
_cell.angle_gamma   90.00
#
_symmetry.space_group_name_H-M   'P 1'
#
loop_
_entity.id
_entity.type
_entity.pdbx_description
1 polymer ?
#
loop_
_entity_poly.entity_id
_entity_poly.type
_entity_poly.pdbx_seq_one_letter_code
_entity_poly.pdbx_strand_id
1 'polypeptide(L)'
;MGWSLDSQIDEAVASGRVPTDVPPDVIEGLHESRDEDGIIGIIVVAAVAALVVTLRMLSRMFIVKRVGSDDVLALLSLVAFIPFVALAIRQIQLGGGRDYLFEELVMDEATQATLQTYDTVSHIAYITALTLCRLSGILFYYRICRLRHEFLIGLRFCFGIVVVAYLMQVSLIAFHSMPVSALWTPELAFVDEDDIVYFIQWGQVHIVISITSLLCDLLLFGIPVAMLRILKTMPKKQKVQLACILLPGIAVVGISITRLVFQIRVAFGDGTEHHPDFSFLFFLAVEAAEISATLIALSIPGLKPLLDKFILRKDNLADAAHSNDGNSRLRALRPVSDGSTLSIDKTGHYETEVSTFSKQDTMRNKIRVTTDVKVQDEKYQPWEPGYI
;
A
#
# COMPACT_ATOMS: atom_id res chain seq x y z
N MET A 1 13.25 33.92 -13.75
CA MET A 1 12.29 35.02 -13.46
C MET A 1 11.00 34.36 -13.03
N GLY A 2 10.83 34.13 -11.72
CA GLY A 2 9.59 33.62 -11.17
C GLY A 2 8.69 34.82 -10.92
N TRP A 3 7.71 35.03 -11.80
CA TRP A 3 6.59 35.91 -11.52
C TRP A 3 5.78 35.22 -10.43
N SER A 4 5.58 35.84 -9.27
CA SER A 4 4.66 35.31 -8.27
C SER A 4 3.26 35.29 -8.88
N LEU A 5 2.45 34.27 -8.58
CA LEU A 5 1.06 34.20 -9.07
C LEU A 5 0.28 35.48 -8.75
N ASP A 6 0.58 36.10 -7.59
CA ASP A 6 0.01 37.39 -7.18
C ASP A 6 0.31 38.52 -8.17
N SER A 7 1.50 38.54 -8.80
CA SER A 7 1.81 39.54 -9.83
C SER A 7 1.01 39.36 -11.12
N GLN A 8 0.56 38.13 -11.42
CA GLN A 8 -0.33 37.87 -12.55
C GLN A 8 -1.77 38.33 -12.24
N ILE A 9 -2.21 38.22 -10.97
CA ILE A 9 -3.49 38.78 -10.51
C ILE A 9 -3.47 40.30 -10.69
N ASP A 10 -2.42 40.95 -10.20
CA ASP A 10 -2.27 42.41 -10.31
C ASP A 10 -2.26 42.86 -11.78
N GLU A 11 -1.59 42.12 -12.67
CA GLU A 11 -1.56 42.39 -14.10
C GLU A 11 -2.93 42.16 -14.78
N ALA A 12 -3.64 41.09 -14.42
CA ALA A 12 -4.96 40.79 -14.96
C ALA A 12 -5.98 41.87 -14.56
N VAL A 13 -5.94 42.33 -13.31
CA VAL A 13 -6.75 43.46 -12.81
C VAL A 13 -6.37 44.76 -13.53
N ALA A 14 -5.07 45.05 -13.68
CA ALA A 14 -4.60 46.26 -14.36
C ALA A 14 -4.94 46.29 -15.86
N SER A 15 -4.96 45.13 -16.52
CA SER A 15 -5.32 44.98 -17.93
C SER A 15 -6.84 45.00 -18.20
N GLY A 16 -7.67 44.94 -17.15
CA GLY A 16 -9.13 44.87 -17.26
C GLY A 16 -9.66 43.51 -17.75
N ARG A 17 -8.89 42.43 -17.59
CA ARG A 17 -9.38 41.05 -17.85
C ARG A 17 -10.38 40.59 -16.80
N VAL A 18 -10.18 40.99 -15.55
CA VAL A 18 -11.16 40.82 -14.49
C VAL A 18 -12.26 41.87 -14.73
N PRO A 19 -13.52 41.48 -14.99
CA PRO A 19 -14.54 42.45 -15.32
C PRO A 19 -14.92 43.28 -14.07
N THR A 20 -15.23 44.56 -14.29
CA THR A 20 -15.36 45.57 -13.21
C THR A 20 -16.60 45.39 -12.32
N ASP A 21 -17.47 44.45 -12.67
CA ASP A 21 -18.66 44.03 -11.93
C ASP A 21 -18.36 42.95 -10.88
N VAL A 22 -17.16 42.36 -10.89
CA VAL A 22 -16.71 41.44 -9.83
C VAL A 22 -16.51 42.23 -8.53
N PRO A 23 -17.18 41.85 -7.43
CA PRO A 23 -17.10 42.59 -6.19
C PRO A 23 -15.70 42.43 -5.55
N PRO A 24 -15.21 43.46 -4.83
CA PRO A 24 -13.81 43.55 -4.40
C PRO A 24 -13.38 42.48 -3.39
N ASP A 25 -14.34 41.89 -2.67
CA ASP A 25 -14.16 40.73 -1.80
C ASP A 25 -13.75 39.47 -2.57
N VAL A 26 -14.28 39.27 -3.78
CA VAL A 26 -13.89 38.16 -4.67
C VAL A 26 -12.48 38.36 -5.21
N ILE A 27 -12.09 39.61 -5.51
CA ILE A 27 -10.73 39.94 -5.94
C ILE A 27 -9.73 39.69 -4.81
N GLU A 28 -10.08 40.04 -3.57
CA GLU A 28 -9.25 39.72 -2.40
C GLU A 28 -9.11 38.19 -2.21
N GLY A 29 -10.18 37.43 -2.47
CA GLY A 29 -10.17 35.96 -2.46
C GLY A 29 -9.21 35.32 -3.46
N LEU A 30 -8.96 35.96 -4.62
CA LEU A 30 -7.98 35.46 -5.61
C LEU A 30 -6.55 35.42 -5.07
N HIS A 31 -6.22 36.32 -4.13
CA HIS A 31 -4.91 36.32 -3.48
C HIS A 31 -4.78 35.25 -2.39
N GLU A 32 -5.89 34.64 -1.94
CA GLU A 32 -5.82 33.54 -0.99
C GLU A 32 -5.05 32.36 -1.60
N SER A 33 -4.07 31.85 -0.86
CA SER A 33 -3.18 30.79 -1.31
C SER A 33 -3.08 29.69 -0.27
N ARG A 34 -3.18 28.44 -0.72
CA ARG A 34 -2.91 27.25 0.10
C ARG A 34 -1.82 26.37 -0.53
N ASP A 35 -1.09 26.95 -1.47
CA ASP A 35 -0.09 26.27 -2.30
C ASP A 35 1.02 25.66 -1.43
N GLU A 36 1.54 26.42 -0.46
CA GLU A 36 2.58 25.95 0.46
C GLU A 36 2.10 24.77 1.32
N ASP A 37 0.92 24.89 1.91
CA ASP A 37 0.32 23.84 2.75
C ASP A 37 0.10 22.55 1.95
N GLY A 38 -0.41 22.66 0.73
CA GLY A 38 -0.63 21.52 -0.17
C GLY A 38 0.67 20.84 -0.59
N ILE A 39 1.70 21.62 -0.96
CA ILE A 39 3.02 21.10 -1.33
C ILE A 39 3.66 20.38 -0.14
N ILE A 40 3.63 20.98 1.06
CA ILE A 40 4.17 20.37 2.28
C ILE A 40 3.44 19.05 2.56
N GLY A 41 2.11 19.05 2.49
CA GLY A 41 1.29 17.85 2.68
C GLY A 41 1.70 16.70 1.75
N ILE A 42 1.79 16.98 0.44
CA ILE A 42 2.18 16.00 -0.58
C ILE A 42 3.59 15.45 -0.33
N ILE A 43 4.56 16.32 -0.03
CA ILE A 43 5.94 15.92 0.23
C ILE A 43 6.03 15.04 1.48
N VAL A 44 5.32 15.40 2.55
CA VAL A 44 5.34 14.64 3.81
C VAL A 44 4.78 13.24 3.60
N VAL A 45 3.60 13.10 2.97
CA VAL A 45 3.02 11.77 2.73
C VAL A 45 3.90 10.92 1.81
N ALA A 46 4.49 11.54 0.78
CA ALA A 46 5.42 10.87 -0.11
C ALA A 46 6.70 10.40 0.59
N ALA A 47 7.27 11.23 1.47
CA ALA A 47 8.44 10.88 2.26
C ALA A 47 8.17 9.71 3.22
N VAL A 48 7.00 9.71 3.88
CA VAL A 48 6.59 8.61 4.77
C VAL A 48 6.41 7.32 3.98
N ALA A 49 5.76 7.37 2.81
CA ALA A 49 5.61 6.21 1.93
C ALA A 49 6.97 5.66 1.46
N ALA A 50 7.87 6.54 1.00
CA ALA A 50 9.21 6.17 0.56
C ALA A 50 10.02 5.52 1.69
N LEU A 51 9.95 6.07 2.91
CA LEU A 51 10.59 5.51 4.09
C LEU A 51 10.07 4.10 4.39
N VAL A 52 8.76 3.91 4.38
CA VAL A 52 8.11 2.62 4.67
C VAL A 52 8.46 1.55 3.63
N VAL A 53 8.45 1.90 2.33
CA VAL A 53 8.84 0.98 1.25
C VAL A 53 10.33 0.65 1.35
N THR A 54 11.19 1.63 1.63
CA THR A 54 12.63 1.39 1.82
C THR A 54 12.86 0.45 2.99
N LEU A 55 12.19 0.68 4.11
CA LEU A 55 12.27 -0.20 5.27
C LEU A 55 11.77 -1.62 4.95
N ARG A 56 10.71 -1.75 4.14
CA ARG A 56 10.24 -3.04 3.62
C ARG A 56 11.33 -3.75 2.81
N MET A 57 12.01 -3.05 1.90
CA MET A 57 13.10 -3.61 1.10
C MET A 57 14.26 -4.06 1.98
N LEU A 58 14.68 -3.23 2.94
CA LEU A 58 15.75 -3.55 3.88
C LEU A 58 15.41 -4.79 4.73
N SER A 59 14.17 -4.91 5.19
CA SER A 59 13.65 -6.10 5.90
C SER A 59 13.85 -7.36 5.06
N ARG A 60 13.42 -7.32 3.81
CA ARG A 60 13.40 -8.49 2.92
C ARG A 60 14.79 -8.89 2.45
N MET A 61 15.63 -7.90 2.17
CA MET A 61 17.00 -8.09 1.68
C MET A 61 17.93 -8.58 2.80
N PHE A 62 17.91 -7.94 3.97
CA PHE A 62 18.88 -8.23 5.03
C PHE A 62 18.40 -9.24 6.07
N ILE A 63 17.11 -9.25 6.43
CA ILE A 63 16.56 -10.17 7.44
C ILE A 63 16.05 -11.45 6.80
N VAL A 64 15.14 -11.33 5.82
CA VAL A 64 14.52 -12.49 5.19
C VAL A 64 15.44 -13.12 4.12
N LYS A 65 16.39 -12.36 3.58
CA LYS A 65 17.33 -12.74 2.51
C LYS A 65 16.64 -13.32 1.27
N ARG A 66 15.43 -12.83 0.97
CA ARG A 66 14.65 -13.25 -0.20
C ARG A 66 13.74 -12.11 -0.66
N VAL A 67 14.06 -11.57 -1.83
CA VAL A 67 13.24 -10.58 -2.54
C VAL A 67 12.16 -11.33 -3.33
N GLY A 68 10.90 -10.96 -3.14
CA GLY A 68 9.78 -11.47 -3.94
C GLY A 68 9.46 -10.58 -5.14
N SER A 69 8.65 -11.10 -6.07
CA SER A 69 8.07 -10.27 -7.14
C SER A 69 7.16 -9.16 -6.58
N ASP A 70 6.54 -9.41 -5.42
CA ASP A 70 5.78 -8.39 -4.68
C ASP A 70 6.65 -7.19 -4.28
N ASP A 71 7.90 -7.44 -3.87
CA ASP A 71 8.82 -6.38 -3.44
C ASP A 71 9.29 -5.52 -4.63
N VAL A 72 9.51 -6.13 -5.80
CA VAL A 72 9.86 -5.41 -7.04
C VAL A 72 8.71 -4.52 -7.50
N LEU A 73 7.47 -5.01 -7.48
CA LEU A 73 6.31 -4.19 -7.85
C LEU A 73 6.08 -3.03 -6.89
N ALA A 74 6.32 -3.21 -5.58
CA ALA A 74 6.25 -2.11 -4.61
C ALA A 74 7.30 -1.03 -4.89
N LEU A 75 8.52 -1.43 -5.27
CA LEU A 75 9.57 -0.48 -5.66
C LEU A 75 9.21 0.24 -6.96
N LEU A 76 8.70 -0.48 -7.98
CA LEU A 76 8.24 0.13 -9.22
C LEU A 76 7.08 1.12 -8.99
N SER A 77 6.17 0.80 -8.08
CA SER A 77 5.10 1.71 -7.65
C SER A 77 5.68 2.99 -7.05
N LEU A 78 6.69 2.88 -6.16
CA LEU A 78 7.37 4.05 -5.61
C LEU A 78 8.08 4.87 -6.70
N VAL A 79 8.73 4.22 -7.66
CA VAL A 79 9.38 4.90 -8.79
C VAL A 79 8.36 5.65 -9.66
N ALA A 80 7.17 5.06 -9.88
CA ALA A 80 6.07 5.72 -10.59
C ALA A 80 5.38 6.83 -9.78
N PHE A 81 5.49 6.79 -8.45
CA PHE A 81 4.94 7.83 -7.56
C PHE A 81 5.78 9.12 -7.55
N ILE A 82 7.10 9.02 -7.72
CA ILE A 82 8.00 10.19 -7.80
C ILE A 82 7.59 11.20 -8.90
N PRO A 83 7.39 10.80 -10.18
CA PRO A 83 6.97 11.74 -11.20
C PRO A 83 5.59 12.34 -10.92
N PHE A 84 4.65 11.58 -10.33
CA PHE A 84 3.37 12.13 -9.90
C PHE A 84 3.57 13.28 -8.89
N VAL A 85 4.39 13.09 -7.86
CA VAL A 85 4.68 14.15 -6.87
C VAL A 85 5.32 15.38 -7.54
N ALA A 86 6.27 15.18 -8.44
CA ALA A 86 6.91 16.28 -9.15
C ALA A 86 5.92 17.07 -10.04
N LEU A 87 5.04 16.36 -10.74
CA LEU A 87 4.00 16.96 -11.57
C LEU A 87 2.96 17.69 -10.72
N ALA A 88 2.51 17.11 -9.61
CA ALA A 88 1.58 17.75 -8.69
C ALA A 88 2.14 19.09 -8.16
N ILE A 89 3.40 19.12 -7.73
CA ILE A 89 4.07 20.37 -7.30
C ILE A 89 4.12 21.37 -8.47
N ARG A 90 4.42 20.91 -9.69
CA ARG A 90 4.48 21.78 -10.86
C ARG A 90 3.10 22.37 -11.20
N GLN A 91 2.03 21.59 -11.08
CA GLN A 91 0.66 22.04 -11.32
C GLN A 91 0.24 23.11 -10.30
N ILE A 92 0.59 22.92 -9.02
CA ILE A 92 0.36 23.93 -7.97
C ILE A 92 1.12 25.22 -8.29
N GLN A 93 2.39 25.13 -8.68
CA GLN A 93 3.21 26.30 -9.04
C GLN A 93 2.71 27.05 -10.27
N LEU A 94 1.95 26.40 -11.15
CA LEU A 94 1.32 27.02 -12.32
C LEU A 94 -0.02 27.70 -11.98
N GLY A 95 -0.46 27.65 -10.72
CA GLY A 95 -1.72 28.24 -10.29
C GLY A 95 -2.90 27.29 -10.31
N GLY A 96 -2.71 26.01 -10.69
CA GLY A 96 -3.80 25.03 -10.71
C GLY A 96 -4.37 24.75 -9.31
N GLY A 97 -3.62 25.04 -8.24
CA GLY A 97 -4.08 24.93 -6.87
C GLY A 97 -5.02 26.05 -6.42
N ARG A 98 -5.15 27.14 -7.18
CA ARG A 98 -5.96 28.33 -6.83
C ARG A 98 -7.44 28.08 -7.06
N ASP A 99 -8.26 29.04 -6.60
CA ASP A 99 -9.70 28.95 -6.77
C ASP A 99 -10.11 28.93 -8.26
N TYR A 100 -11.27 28.37 -8.57
CA TYR A 100 -11.72 28.21 -9.95
C TYR A 100 -11.81 29.57 -10.69
N LEU A 101 -12.13 30.64 -9.95
CA LEU A 101 -12.17 32.01 -10.46
C LEU A 101 -10.79 32.51 -10.90
N PHE A 102 -9.70 32.04 -10.29
CA PHE A 102 -8.35 32.37 -10.72
C PHE A 102 -8.07 31.74 -12.10
N GLU A 103 -8.50 30.51 -12.30
CA GLU A 103 -8.38 29.84 -13.60
C GLU A 103 -9.17 30.57 -14.69
N GLU A 104 -10.40 31.01 -14.40
CA GLU A 104 -11.26 31.65 -15.41
C GLU A 104 -10.86 33.11 -15.71
N LEU A 105 -10.43 33.88 -14.70
CA LEU A 105 -10.25 35.33 -14.82
C LEU A 105 -8.79 35.78 -15.00
N VAL A 106 -7.82 34.97 -14.56
CA VAL A 106 -6.41 35.36 -14.47
C VAL A 106 -5.51 34.51 -15.35
N MET A 107 -5.77 33.21 -15.47
CA MET A 107 -4.90 32.29 -16.19
C MET A 107 -4.98 32.48 -17.71
N ASP A 108 -3.82 32.61 -18.35
CA ASP A 108 -3.71 32.69 -19.81
C ASP A 108 -3.97 31.32 -20.48
N GLU A 109 -4.54 31.32 -21.69
CA GLU A 109 -4.93 30.10 -22.42
C GLU A 109 -3.74 29.13 -22.60
N ALA A 110 -2.53 29.66 -22.85
CA ALA A 110 -1.33 28.84 -22.99
C ALA A 110 -0.94 28.13 -21.67
N THR A 111 -1.17 28.79 -20.54
CA THR A 111 -0.92 28.22 -19.21
C THR A 111 -1.96 27.16 -18.87
N GLN A 112 -3.23 27.40 -19.22
CA GLN A 112 -4.31 26.42 -19.06
C GLN A 112 -4.08 25.15 -19.87
N ALA A 113 -3.70 25.26 -21.14
CA ALA A 113 -3.35 24.12 -21.99
C ALA A 113 -2.15 23.32 -21.42
N THR A 114 -1.16 24.03 -20.88
CA THR A 114 -0.01 23.40 -20.21
C THR A 114 -0.44 22.66 -18.94
N LEU A 115 -1.33 23.25 -18.14
CA LEU A 115 -1.86 22.64 -16.92
C LEU A 115 -2.65 21.36 -17.23
N GLN A 116 -3.50 21.37 -18.26
CA GLN A 116 -4.26 20.20 -18.72
C GLN A 116 -3.35 19.07 -19.22
N THR A 117 -2.26 19.42 -19.89
CA THR A 117 -1.24 18.45 -20.31
C THR A 117 -0.57 17.80 -19.10
N TYR A 118 -0.14 18.59 -18.12
CA TYR A 118 0.44 18.07 -16.89
C TYR A 118 -0.55 17.22 -16.10
N ASP A 119 -1.83 17.58 -16.06
CA ASP A 119 -2.87 16.81 -15.39
C ASP A 119 -3.09 15.44 -16.01
N THR A 120 -3.10 15.38 -17.34
CA THR A 120 -3.23 14.11 -18.06
C THR A 120 -2.06 13.18 -17.70
N VAL A 121 -0.84 13.70 -17.71
CA VAL A 121 0.37 12.90 -17.44
C VAL A 121 0.45 12.52 -15.95
N SER A 122 0.09 13.42 -15.04
CA SER A 122 0.08 13.13 -13.60
C SER A 122 -0.97 12.07 -13.26
N HIS A 123 -2.16 12.14 -13.86
CA HIS A 123 -3.20 11.12 -13.70
C HIS A 123 -2.74 9.74 -14.16
N ILE A 124 -2.05 9.64 -15.30
CA ILE A 124 -1.47 8.38 -15.78
C ILE A 124 -0.46 7.84 -14.76
N ALA A 125 0.45 8.70 -14.27
CA ALA A 125 1.41 8.31 -13.24
C ALA A 125 0.72 7.82 -11.95
N TYR A 126 -0.35 8.50 -11.52
CA TYR A 126 -1.16 8.14 -10.36
C TYR A 126 -1.78 6.74 -10.51
N ILE A 127 -2.51 6.48 -11.59
CA ILE A 127 -3.17 5.18 -11.80
C ILE A 127 -2.16 4.05 -11.96
N THR A 128 -1.01 4.31 -12.58
CA THR A 128 0.08 3.33 -12.72
C THR A 128 0.70 3.01 -11.36
N ALA A 129 1.06 4.02 -10.57
CA ALA A 129 1.63 3.84 -9.24
C ALA A 129 0.68 3.04 -8.33
N LEU A 130 -0.60 3.42 -8.31
CA LEU A 130 -1.63 2.78 -7.49
C LEU A 130 -1.88 1.32 -7.91
N THR A 131 -1.96 1.06 -9.22
CA THR A 131 -2.14 -0.30 -9.75
C THR A 131 -0.95 -1.19 -9.43
N LEU A 132 0.29 -0.73 -9.65
CA LEU A 132 1.49 -1.50 -9.31
C LEU A 132 1.53 -1.86 -7.81
N CYS A 133 1.11 -0.92 -6.96
CA CYS A 133 0.97 -1.16 -5.53
C CYS A 133 -0.06 -2.27 -5.24
N ARG A 134 -1.26 -2.18 -5.83
CA ARG A 134 -2.32 -3.19 -5.68
C ARG A 134 -1.88 -4.57 -6.13
N LEU A 135 -1.18 -4.66 -7.27
CA LEU A 135 -0.62 -5.91 -7.79
C LEU A 135 0.45 -6.50 -6.86
N SER A 136 1.31 -5.66 -6.26
CA SER A 136 2.26 -6.09 -5.22
C SER A 136 1.54 -6.77 -4.05
N GLY A 137 0.45 -6.17 -3.56
CA GLY A 137 -0.39 -6.73 -2.50
C GLY A 137 -0.98 -8.09 -2.87
N ILE A 138 -1.58 -8.20 -4.06
CA ILE A 138 -2.18 -9.45 -4.55
C ILE A 138 -1.12 -10.55 -4.66
N LEU A 139 0.07 -10.25 -5.20
CA LEU A 139 1.16 -11.22 -5.28
C LEU A 139 1.69 -11.64 -3.90
N PHE A 140 1.72 -10.72 -2.94
CA PHE A 140 2.03 -11.04 -1.56
C PHE A 140 1.02 -12.06 -0.99
N TYR A 141 -0.28 -11.84 -1.20
CA TYR A 141 -1.33 -12.78 -0.79
C TYR A 141 -1.25 -14.13 -1.55
N TYR A 142 -0.87 -14.10 -2.82
CA TYR A 142 -0.66 -15.32 -3.62
C TYR A 142 0.47 -16.17 -3.05
N ARG A 143 1.55 -15.53 -2.60
CA ARG A 143 2.72 -16.20 -2.01
C ARG A 143 2.42 -16.82 -0.65
N ILE A 144 1.63 -16.18 0.21
CA ILE A 144 1.29 -16.70 1.54
C ILE A 144 0.30 -17.87 1.46
N CYS A 145 -0.64 -17.87 0.51
CA CYS A 145 -1.71 -18.85 0.42
C CYS A 145 -1.43 -20.02 -0.55
N ARG A 146 -0.17 -20.31 -0.88
CA ARG A 146 0.21 -21.34 -1.88
C ARG A 146 -0.34 -22.75 -1.61
N LEU A 147 -0.82 -23.06 -0.40
CA LEU A 147 -1.33 -24.38 -0.03
C LEU A 147 -2.80 -24.64 -0.42
N ARG A 148 -3.58 -23.65 -0.88
CA ARG A 148 -5.02 -23.81 -1.12
C ARG A 148 -5.44 -23.38 -2.53
N HIS A 149 -5.73 -24.34 -3.39
CA HIS A 149 -5.97 -24.09 -4.82
C HIS A 149 -7.15 -23.14 -5.09
N GLU A 150 -8.29 -23.33 -4.41
CA GLU A 150 -9.51 -22.51 -4.59
C GLU A 150 -9.25 -21.02 -4.36
N PHE A 151 -8.48 -20.68 -3.31
CA PHE A 151 -8.17 -19.28 -2.99
C PHE A 151 -7.20 -18.66 -4.01
N LEU A 152 -6.28 -19.46 -4.55
CA LEU A 152 -5.36 -19.01 -5.58
C LEU A 152 -6.09 -18.66 -6.90
N ILE A 153 -7.19 -19.36 -7.21
CA ILE A 153 -8.03 -19.02 -8.36
C ILE A 153 -8.68 -17.65 -8.14
N GLY A 154 -9.25 -17.41 -6.96
CA GLY A 154 -9.81 -16.11 -6.60
C GLY A 154 -8.79 -14.97 -6.69
N LEU A 155 -7.57 -15.17 -6.22
CA LEU A 155 -6.50 -14.18 -6.33
C LEU A 155 -6.07 -13.90 -7.78
N ARG A 156 -6.04 -14.92 -8.65
CA ARG A 156 -5.78 -14.73 -10.09
C ARG A 156 -6.88 -13.91 -10.76
N PHE A 157 -8.13 -14.15 -10.37
CA PHE A 157 -9.26 -13.35 -10.85
C PHE A 157 -9.16 -11.90 -10.37
N CYS A 158 -8.81 -11.68 -9.10
CA CYS A 158 -8.58 -10.33 -8.56
C CYS A 158 -7.43 -9.61 -9.30
N PHE A 159 -6.34 -10.32 -9.58
CA PHE A 159 -5.23 -9.80 -10.38
C PHE A 159 -5.72 -9.37 -11.77
N GLY A 160 -6.49 -10.22 -12.45
CA GLY A 160 -7.08 -9.92 -13.74
C GLY A 160 -8.00 -8.69 -13.72
N ILE A 161 -8.89 -8.60 -12.72
CA ILE A 161 -9.78 -7.44 -12.55
C ILE A 161 -8.97 -6.15 -12.40
N VAL A 162 -7.95 -6.13 -11.55
CA VAL A 162 -7.13 -4.91 -11.33
C VAL A 162 -6.39 -4.49 -12.60
N VAL A 163 -5.88 -5.46 -13.39
CA VAL A 163 -5.23 -5.17 -14.68
C VAL A 163 -6.23 -4.64 -15.70
N VAL A 164 -7.42 -5.24 -15.82
CA VAL A 164 -8.47 -4.77 -16.74
C VAL A 164 -8.94 -3.39 -16.34
N ALA A 165 -9.14 -3.14 -15.04
CA ALA A 165 -9.49 -1.83 -14.50
C ALA A 165 -8.44 -0.77 -14.85
N TYR A 166 -7.15 -1.10 -14.75
CA TYR A 166 -6.06 -0.24 -15.16
C TYR A 166 -6.10 0.09 -16.66
N LEU A 167 -6.23 -0.94 -17.52
CA LEU A 167 -6.31 -0.74 -18.97
C LEU A 167 -7.50 0.13 -19.36
N MET A 168 -8.65 -0.07 -18.70
CA MET A 168 -9.83 0.75 -18.89
C MET A 168 -9.57 2.21 -18.50
N GLN A 169 -8.96 2.46 -17.32
CA GLN A 169 -8.65 3.82 -16.86
C GLN A 169 -7.66 4.54 -17.77
N VAL A 170 -6.58 3.87 -18.18
CA VAL A 170 -5.59 4.45 -19.13
C VAL A 170 -6.26 4.76 -20.46
N SER A 171 -7.09 3.85 -20.98
CA SER A 171 -7.81 4.06 -22.25
C SER A 171 -8.77 5.24 -22.13
N LEU A 172 -9.49 5.35 -21.01
CA LEU A 172 -10.43 6.44 -20.78
C LEU A 172 -9.72 7.80 -20.71
N ILE A 173 -8.55 7.89 -20.09
CA ILE A 173 -7.72 9.11 -20.10
C ILE A 173 -7.17 9.39 -21.50
N ALA A 174 -6.67 8.37 -22.20
CA ALA A 174 -6.07 8.54 -23.52
C ALA A 174 -7.08 8.93 -24.62
N PHE A 175 -8.34 8.49 -24.49
CA PHE A 175 -9.40 8.70 -25.48
C PHE A 175 -10.52 9.64 -24.99
N HIS A 176 -10.27 10.47 -23.97
CA HIS A 176 -11.31 11.37 -23.46
C HIS A 176 -11.69 12.51 -24.45
N SER A 177 -10.82 12.79 -25.41
CA SER A 177 -11.01 13.78 -26.47
C SER A 177 -10.79 13.16 -27.86
N MET A 178 -11.69 13.46 -28.78
CA MET A 178 -11.58 13.13 -30.20
C MET A 178 -11.58 14.44 -31.00
N PRO A 179 -10.50 14.78 -31.73
CA PRO A 179 -9.25 14.05 -31.88
C PRO A 179 -8.30 14.21 -30.68
N VAL A 180 -7.54 13.15 -30.36
CA VAL A 180 -6.55 13.15 -29.26
C VAL A 180 -5.48 14.24 -29.45
N SER A 181 -5.20 14.65 -30.69
CA SER A 181 -4.27 15.75 -31.00
C SER A 181 -4.71 17.09 -30.43
N ALA A 182 -6.02 17.33 -30.28
CA ALA A 182 -6.52 18.58 -29.70
C ALA A 182 -6.05 18.79 -28.24
N LEU A 183 -5.74 17.70 -27.53
CA LEU A 183 -5.19 17.75 -26.17
C LEU A 183 -3.74 18.28 -26.12
N TRP A 184 -2.94 18.02 -27.15
CA TRP A 184 -1.50 18.30 -27.16
C TRP A 184 -1.14 19.55 -27.97
N THR A 185 -2.03 19.97 -28.86
CA THR A 185 -1.85 21.11 -29.76
C THR A 185 -3.15 21.91 -29.82
N PRO A 186 -3.31 22.93 -28.96
CA PRO A 186 -4.52 23.77 -28.93
C PRO A 186 -4.81 24.44 -30.29
N GLU A 187 -3.76 24.77 -31.04
CA GLU A 187 -3.86 25.38 -32.38
C GLU A 187 -4.55 24.49 -33.42
N LEU A 188 -4.55 23.16 -33.22
CA LEU A 188 -5.18 22.19 -34.10
C LEU A 188 -6.66 21.94 -33.76
N ALA A 189 -7.18 22.46 -32.64
CA ALA A 189 -8.58 22.30 -32.24
C ALA A 189 -9.55 23.15 -33.09
N PHE A 190 -9.03 24.12 -33.86
CA PHE A 190 -9.81 25.06 -34.67
C PHE A 190 -9.84 24.73 -36.17
N VAL A 191 -9.38 23.54 -36.58
CA VAL A 191 -9.07 23.32 -38.00
C VAL A 191 -10.28 23.04 -38.90
N ASP A 192 -11.43 22.56 -38.44
CA ASP A 192 -12.62 22.46 -39.31
C ASP A 192 -13.93 22.48 -38.50
N GLU A 193 -14.87 23.36 -38.86
CA GLU A 193 -16.22 23.49 -38.26
C GLU A 193 -17.12 22.24 -38.49
N ASP A 194 -16.68 21.28 -39.32
CA ASP A 194 -17.46 20.11 -39.74
C ASP A 194 -17.09 18.79 -39.01
N ASP A 195 -16.01 18.77 -38.21
CA ASP A 195 -15.62 17.56 -37.47
C ASP A 195 -16.26 17.53 -36.08
N ILE A 196 -17.07 16.50 -35.81
CA ILE A 196 -17.76 16.32 -34.52
C ILE A 196 -16.73 16.05 -33.42
N VAL A 197 -16.31 17.10 -32.72
CA VAL A 197 -15.44 17.01 -31.55
C VAL A 197 -16.26 16.47 -30.38
N TYR A 198 -16.11 15.17 -30.11
CA TYR A 198 -16.65 14.57 -28.89
C TYR A 198 -15.68 14.81 -27.73
N PHE A 199 -16.10 15.68 -26.80
CA PHE A 199 -15.38 15.93 -25.56
C PHE A 199 -16.18 15.34 -24.39
N ILE A 200 -15.58 14.39 -23.66
CA ILE A 200 -16.11 13.96 -22.38
C ILE A 200 -15.58 14.92 -21.32
N GLN A 201 -16.48 15.54 -20.55
CA GLN A 201 -16.09 16.47 -19.50
C GLN A 201 -15.19 15.79 -18.47
N TRP A 202 -14.06 16.40 -18.13
CA TRP A 202 -13.05 15.85 -17.20
C TRP A 202 -13.64 15.37 -15.86
N GLY A 203 -14.63 16.09 -15.31
CA GLY A 203 -15.32 15.67 -14.09
C GLY A 203 -15.98 14.29 -14.20
N GLN A 204 -16.58 13.96 -15.34
CA GLN A 204 -17.20 12.65 -15.57
C GLN A 204 -16.14 11.54 -15.67
N VAL A 205 -15.03 11.83 -16.36
CA VAL A 205 -13.86 10.94 -16.47
C VAL A 205 -13.31 10.60 -15.09
N HIS A 206 -13.07 11.62 -14.26
CA HIS A 206 -12.55 11.44 -12.91
C HIS A 206 -13.49 10.62 -12.03
N ILE A 207 -14.80 10.85 -12.09
CA ILE A 207 -15.78 10.07 -11.32
C ILE A 207 -15.70 8.58 -11.66
N VAL A 208 -15.65 8.23 -12.96
CA VAL A 208 -15.55 6.83 -13.38
C VAL A 208 -14.24 6.20 -12.89
N ILE A 209 -13.13 6.94 -12.96
CA ILE A 209 -11.83 6.51 -12.44
C ILE A 209 -11.93 6.27 -10.92
N SER A 210 -12.53 7.20 -10.17
CA SER A 210 -12.70 7.09 -8.71
C SER A 210 -13.58 5.93 -8.28
N ILE A 211 -14.71 5.70 -8.96
CA ILE A 211 -15.56 4.53 -8.70
C ILE A 211 -14.77 3.24 -8.94
N THR A 212 -14.04 3.17 -10.05
CA THR A 212 -13.23 2.00 -10.38
C THR A 212 -12.12 1.76 -9.36
N SER A 213 -11.45 2.85 -8.92
CA SER A 213 -10.42 2.80 -7.88
C SER A 213 -10.99 2.27 -6.56
N LEU A 214 -12.13 2.81 -6.11
CA LEU A 214 -12.83 2.39 -4.90
C LEU A 214 -13.23 0.91 -4.95
N LEU A 215 -13.75 0.43 -6.08
CA LEU A 215 -14.07 -0.99 -6.26
C LEU A 215 -12.83 -1.88 -6.14
N CYS A 216 -11.69 -1.44 -6.68
CA CYS A 216 -10.42 -2.14 -6.53
C CYS A 216 -9.96 -2.18 -5.07
N ASP A 217 -10.11 -1.09 -4.32
CA ASP A 217 -9.72 -1.05 -2.90
C ASP A 217 -10.62 -1.93 -2.04
N LEU A 218 -11.94 -1.94 -2.29
CA LEU A 218 -12.88 -2.85 -1.66
C LEU A 218 -12.54 -4.32 -1.97
N LEU A 219 -12.14 -4.61 -3.22
CA LEU A 219 -11.69 -5.94 -3.63
C LEU A 219 -10.44 -6.36 -2.83
N LEU A 220 -9.43 -5.49 -2.75
CA LEU A 220 -8.20 -5.75 -2.00
C LEU A 220 -8.44 -5.88 -0.50
N PHE A 221 -9.33 -5.07 0.06
CA PHE A 221 -9.76 -5.17 1.45
C PHE A 221 -10.51 -6.48 1.72
N GLY A 222 -11.28 -6.97 0.74
CA GLY A 222 -11.99 -8.24 0.80
C GLY A 222 -11.07 -9.47 0.90
N ILE A 223 -9.88 -9.42 0.31
CA ILE A 223 -8.91 -10.54 0.31
C ILE A 223 -8.54 -11.01 1.74
N PRO A 224 -8.02 -10.15 2.63
CA PRO A 224 -7.70 -10.55 4.00
C PRO A 224 -8.95 -10.94 4.81
N VAL A 225 -10.10 -10.31 4.57
CA VAL A 225 -11.37 -10.66 5.24
C VAL A 225 -11.81 -12.07 4.85
N ALA A 226 -11.80 -12.40 3.56
CA ALA A 226 -12.14 -13.71 3.05
C ALA A 226 -11.16 -14.77 3.58
N MET A 227 -9.87 -14.44 3.59
CA MET A 227 -8.82 -15.30 4.15
C MET A 227 -9.05 -15.58 5.64
N LEU A 228 -9.45 -14.59 6.46
CA LEU A 228 -9.80 -14.81 7.87
C LEU A 228 -11.00 -15.73 8.07
N ARG A 229 -12.00 -15.69 7.17
CA ARG A 229 -13.22 -16.52 7.27
C ARG A 229 -12.98 -17.97 6.83
N ILE A 230 -12.23 -18.16 5.75
CA ILE A 230 -12.00 -19.47 5.13
C ILE A 230 -10.92 -20.26 5.90
N LEU A 231 -9.90 -19.58 6.44
CA LEU A 231 -8.78 -20.22 7.12
C LEU A 231 -8.95 -20.25 8.65
N LYS A 232 -10.04 -20.86 9.13
CA LYS A 232 -10.27 -21.07 10.57
C LYS A 232 -9.15 -21.84 11.28
N THR A 233 -8.38 -22.64 10.54
CA THR A 233 -7.25 -23.46 11.04
C THR A 233 -5.89 -22.77 10.98
N MET A 234 -5.81 -21.47 10.66
CA MET A 234 -4.51 -20.77 10.59
C MET A 234 -3.84 -20.64 11.98
N PRO A 235 -2.50 -20.74 12.05
CA PRO A 235 -1.75 -20.44 13.27
C PRO A 235 -2.07 -19.03 13.78
N LYS A 236 -2.23 -18.87 15.10
CA LYS A 236 -2.57 -17.58 15.74
C LYS A 236 -1.67 -16.42 15.26
N LYS A 237 -0.40 -16.69 14.96
CA LYS A 237 0.57 -15.70 14.44
C LYS A 237 0.18 -15.12 13.06
N GLN A 238 -0.34 -15.95 12.15
CA GLN A 238 -0.77 -15.50 10.81
C GLN A 238 -2.11 -14.75 10.88
N LYS A 239 -2.98 -15.15 11.81
CA LYS A 239 -4.26 -14.46 12.07
C LYS A 239 -4.04 -13.03 12.56
N VAL A 240 -3.10 -12.81 13.48
CA VAL A 240 -2.73 -11.47 13.97
C VAL A 240 -2.11 -10.63 12.85
N GLN A 241 -1.21 -11.20 12.03
CA GLN A 241 -0.65 -10.50 10.87
C GLN A 241 -1.75 -9.98 9.94
N LEU A 242 -2.72 -10.83 9.65
CA LEU A 242 -3.81 -10.48 8.75
C LEU A 242 -4.73 -9.40 9.33
N ALA A 243 -4.98 -9.46 10.64
CA ALA A 243 -5.72 -8.41 11.35
C ALA A 243 -4.98 -7.05 11.33
N CYS A 244 -3.65 -7.04 11.46
CA CYS A 244 -2.86 -5.82 11.39
C CYS A 244 -2.91 -5.15 10.00
N ILE A 245 -3.09 -5.91 8.93
CA ILE A 245 -3.22 -5.36 7.55
C ILE A 245 -4.63 -4.81 7.30
N LEU A 246 -5.63 -5.32 8.03
CA LEU A 246 -7.01 -4.89 7.86
C LEU A 246 -7.23 -3.44 8.31
N LEU A 247 -6.57 -3.02 9.40
CA LEU A 247 -6.66 -1.66 9.94
C LEU A 247 -6.30 -0.56 8.92
N PRO A 248 -5.10 -0.55 8.31
CA PRO A 248 -4.75 0.44 7.31
C PRO A 248 -5.58 0.30 6.02
N GLY A 249 -6.08 -0.90 5.72
CA GLY A 249 -6.99 -1.12 4.59
C GLY A 249 -8.31 -0.35 4.72
N ILE A 250 -8.84 -0.20 5.93
CA ILE A 250 -10.04 0.63 6.17
C ILE A 250 -9.74 2.10 5.87
N ALA A 251 -8.56 2.59 6.28
CA ALA A 251 -8.15 3.97 6.00
C ALA A 251 -8.02 4.23 4.49
N VAL A 252 -7.43 3.31 3.73
CA VAL A 252 -7.33 3.41 2.26
C VAL A 252 -8.72 3.52 1.63
N VAL A 253 -9.64 2.61 1.99
CA VAL A 253 -11.02 2.67 1.47
C VAL A 253 -11.71 3.99 1.84
N GLY A 254 -11.47 4.50 3.05
CA GLY A 254 -11.99 5.81 3.48
C GLY A 254 -11.49 6.95 2.61
N ILE A 255 -10.20 6.99 2.30
CA ILE A 255 -9.59 8.00 1.40
C ILE A 255 -10.24 7.94 0.01
N SER A 256 -10.43 6.74 -0.54
CA SER A 256 -11.07 6.55 -1.86
C SER A 256 -12.54 6.99 -1.87
N ILE A 257 -13.28 6.78 -0.77
CA ILE A 257 -14.65 7.30 -0.62
C ILE A 257 -14.65 8.82 -0.56
N THR A 258 -13.74 9.43 0.22
CA THR A 258 -13.63 10.89 0.32
C THR A 258 -13.36 11.51 -1.05
N ARG A 259 -12.45 10.92 -1.85
CA ARG A 259 -12.19 11.35 -3.23
C ARG A 259 -13.46 11.33 -4.08
N LEU A 260 -14.18 10.21 -4.08
CA LEU A 260 -15.39 10.04 -4.87
C LEU A 260 -16.49 11.04 -4.47
N VAL A 261 -16.74 11.21 -3.17
CA VAL A 261 -17.75 12.16 -2.68
C VAL A 261 -17.40 13.58 -3.09
N PHE A 262 -16.13 13.98 -2.99
CA PHE A 262 -15.70 15.31 -3.37
C PHE A 262 -15.82 15.54 -4.88
N GLN A 263 -15.45 14.57 -5.72
CA GLN A 263 -15.66 14.67 -7.17
C GLN A 263 -17.13 14.77 -7.57
N ILE A 264 -18.02 14.03 -6.90
CA ILE A 264 -19.47 14.13 -7.14
C ILE A 264 -19.98 15.53 -6.77
N ARG A 265 -19.50 16.10 -5.65
CA ARG A 265 -19.88 17.47 -5.25
C ARG A 265 -19.39 18.52 -6.24
N VAL A 266 -18.17 18.39 -6.74
CA VAL A 266 -17.63 19.33 -7.73
C VAL A 266 -18.34 19.20 -9.08
N ALA A 267 -18.68 17.99 -9.50
CA ALA A 267 -19.30 17.74 -10.81
C ALA A 267 -20.83 18.00 -10.85
N PHE A 268 -21.53 17.79 -9.74
CA PHE A 268 -23.00 17.86 -9.67
C PHE A 268 -23.52 18.80 -8.57
N GLY A 269 -22.65 19.57 -7.92
CA GLY A 269 -23.08 20.61 -7.00
C GLY A 269 -23.90 21.66 -7.74
N ASP A 270 -25.15 21.86 -7.33
CA ASP A 270 -25.95 22.98 -7.80
C ASP A 270 -25.20 24.26 -7.45
N GLY A 271 -24.96 25.14 -8.44
CA GLY A 271 -24.19 26.40 -8.34
C GLY A 271 -24.73 27.46 -7.36
N THR A 272 -25.47 27.03 -6.34
CA THR A 272 -25.94 27.78 -5.17
C THR A 272 -25.04 27.60 -3.94
N GLU A 273 -24.23 26.54 -3.89
CA GLU A 273 -23.15 26.41 -2.90
C GLU A 273 -21.83 26.62 -3.64
N HIS A 274 -20.97 27.51 -3.13
CA HIS A 274 -19.66 27.81 -3.69
C HIS A 274 -18.96 26.52 -4.16
N HIS A 275 -18.45 26.51 -5.39
CA HIS A 275 -17.47 25.50 -5.79
C HIS A 275 -16.44 25.43 -4.66
N PRO A 276 -16.16 24.26 -4.07
CA PRO A 276 -15.35 24.23 -2.87
C PRO A 276 -13.98 24.83 -3.19
N ASP A 277 -13.65 25.92 -2.52
CA ASP A 277 -12.40 26.65 -2.75
C ASP A 277 -11.22 25.68 -2.71
N PHE A 278 -10.27 25.84 -3.64
CA PHE A 278 -9.07 24.98 -3.75
C PHE A 278 -9.38 23.49 -4.05
N SER A 279 -10.48 23.19 -4.75
CA SER A 279 -10.87 21.82 -5.12
C SER A 279 -9.75 21.01 -5.78
N PHE A 280 -9.03 21.61 -6.73
CA PHE A 280 -7.96 20.94 -7.45
C PHE A 280 -6.77 20.58 -6.54
N LEU A 281 -6.38 21.50 -5.66
CA LEU A 281 -5.34 21.26 -4.65
C LEU A 281 -5.71 20.09 -3.74
N PHE A 282 -6.99 20.04 -3.30
CA PHE A 282 -7.50 18.94 -2.50
C PHE A 282 -7.44 17.60 -3.25
N PHE A 283 -7.78 17.56 -4.54
CA PHE A 283 -7.66 16.34 -5.35
C PHE A 283 -6.22 15.82 -5.40
N LEU A 284 -5.24 16.68 -5.71
CA LEU A 284 -3.82 16.30 -5.74
C LEU A 284 -3.34 15.75 -4.38
N ALA A 285 -3.75 16.39 -3.29
CA ALA A 285 -3.40 15.95 -1.94
C ALA A 285 -4.02 14.60 -1.59
N VAL A 286 -5.29 14.38 -1.93
CA VAL A 286 -6.00 13.11 -1.69
C VAL A 286 -5.41 11.98 -2.53
N GLU A 287 -5.04 12.23 -3.79
CA GLU A 287 -4.39 11.25 -4.66
C GLU A 287 -3.00 10.84 -4.14
N ALA A 288 -2.21 11.82 -3.70
CA ALA A 288 -0.93 11.55 -3.02
C ALA A 288 -1.13 10.71 -1.75
N ALA A 289 -2.16 11.03 -0.97
CA ALA A 289 -2.51 10.29 0.24
C ALA A 289 -2.99 8.87 -0.06
N GLU A 290 -3.77 8.65 -1.11
CA GLU A 290 -4.27 7.32 -1.52
C GLU A 290 -3.13 6.39 -1.92
N ILE A 291 -2.21 6.86 -2.78
CA ILE A 291 -1.03 6.08 -3.17
C ILE A 291 -0.17 5.77 -1.94
N SER A 292 0.11 6.79 -1.12
CA SER A 292 0.94 6.65 0.08
C SER A 292 0.34 5.67 1.09
N ALA A 293 -0.95 5.82 1.40
CA ALA A 293 -1.67 4.96 2.32
C ALA A 293 -1.71 3.51 1.82
N THR A 294 -1.93 3.31 0.51
CA THR A 294 -1.94 1.97 -0.11
C THR A 294 -0.56 1.32 -0.02
N LEU A 295 0.51 2.05 -0.33
CA LEU A 295 1.89 1.57 -0.20
C LEU A 295 2.22 1.19 1.24
N ILE A 296 1.82 2.02 2.21
CA ILE A 296 2.05 1.76 3.63
C ILE A 296 1.26 0.53 4.08
N ALA A 297 -0.03 0.45 3.76
CA ALA A 297 -0.92 -0.65 4.10
C ALA A 297 -0.38 -2.01 3.63
N LEU A 298 0.07 -2.07 2.37
CA LEU A 298 0.60 -3.30 1.77
C LEU A 298 2.06 -3.58 2.19
N SER A 299 2.78 -2.57 2.70
CA SER A 299 4.15 -2.72 3.19
C SER A 299 4.24 -3.29 4.60
N ILE A 300 3.26 -3.05 5.47
CA ILE A 300 3.18 -3.53 6.86
C ILE A 300 3.53 -5.02 7.04
N PRO A 301 2.96 -5.97 6.28
CA PRO A 301 3.30 -7.38 6.47
C PRO A 301 4.74 -7.72 6.09
N GLY A 302 5.39 -6.94 5.22
CA GLY A 302 6.82 -7.05 4.92
C GLY A 302 7.73 -6.45 5.99
N LEU A 303 7.21 -5.52 6.80
CA LEU A 303 7.95 -4.86 7.89
C LEU A 303 8.02 -5.69 9.17
N LYS A 304 7.12 -6.67 9.36
CA LYS A 304 7.09 -7.49 10.57
C LYS A 304 8.45 -8.06 11.02
N PRO A 305 9.29 -8.66 10.15
CA PRO A 305 10.56 -9.24 10.59
C PRO A 305 11.52 -8.21 11.21
N LEU A 306 11.45 -6.95 10.76
CA LEU A 306 12.18 -5.85 11.38
C LEU A 306 11.58 -5.49 12.73
N LEU A 307 10.26 -5.31 12.80
CA LEU A 307 9.58 -4.97 14.05
C LEU A 307 9.81 -6.03 15.13
N ASP A 308 9.68 -7.31 14.78
CA ASP A 308 9.97 -8.42 15.70
C ASP A 308 11.44 -8.33 16.17
N LYS A 309 12.42 -8.06 15.28
CA LYS A 309 13.83 -7.96 15.68
C LYS A 309 14.14 -6.73 16.55
N PHE A 310 13.53 -5.58 16.30
CA PHE A 310 13.76 -4.37 17.09
C PHE A 310 13.04 -4.42 18.44
N ILE A 311 11.79 -4.88 18.46
CA ILE A 311 10.97 -4.95 19.67
C ILE A 311 11.48 -6.08 20.59
N LEU A 312 11.68 -7.31 20.09
CA LEU A 312 12.23 -8.39 20.93
C LEU A 312 13.66 -8.10 21.39
N ARG A 313 14.47 -7.35 20.62
CA ARG A 313 15.81 -6.94 21.10
C ARG A 313 15.72 -5.89 22.20
N LYS A 314 14.72 -5.00 22.16
CA LYS A 314 14.46 -4.03 23.23
C LYS A 314 14.03 -4.73 24.51
N ASP A 315 13.20 -5.78 24.42
CA ASP A 315 12.78 -6.58 25.57
C ASP A 315 13.97 -7.33 26.19
N ASN A 316 14.81 -7.98 25.37
CA ASN A 316 16.03 -8.65 25.86
C ASN A 316 17.05 -7.68 26.50
N LEU A 317 17.14 -6.43 26.00
CA LEU A 317 18.00 -5.39 26.60
C LEU A 317 17.41 -4.82 27.89
N ALA A 318 16.08 -4.72 27.99
CA ALA A 318 15.38 -4.28 29.20
C ALA A 318 15.44 -5.35 30.30
N ASP A 319 15.28 -6.63 29.96
CA ASP A 319 15.45 -7.76 30.89
C ASP A 319 16.92 -7.90 31.35
N ALA A 320 17.89 -7.61 30.46
CA ALA A 320 19.31 -7.55 30.82
C ALA A 320 19.65 -6.34 31.72
N ALA A 321 18.91 -5.22 31.61
CA ALA A 321 19.10 -4.05 32.47
C ALA A 321 18.46 -4.22 33.86
N HIS A 322 17.33 -4.95 33.96
CA HIS A 322 16.68 -5.26 35.24
C HIS A 322 17.32 -6.41 36.03
N SER A 323 18.21 -7.19 35.42
CA SER A 323 18.91 -8.31 36.09
C SER A 323 20.25 -7.91 36.73
N ASN A 324 20.63 -6.63 36.70
CA ASN A 324 21.91 -6.16 37.26
C ASN A 324 21.80 -5.41 38.60
N ASP A 325 20.65 -5.46 39.28
CA ASP A 325 20.54 -4.91 40.64
C ASP A 325 20.18 -6.02 41.65
N GLY A 326 21.18 -6.40 42.45
CA GLY A 326 21.01 -7.29 43.59
C GLY A 326 21.26 -8.78 43.33
N ASN A 327 22.52 -9.21 43.44
CA ASN A 327 22.99 -10.08 44.53
C ASN A 327 24.31 -10.77 44.14
N SER A 328 25.43 -10.12 44.43
CA SER A 328 26.74 -10.76 44.52
C SER A 328 26.78 -11.67 45.74
N ARG A 329 26.28 -12.91 45.60
CA ARG A 329 26.60 -14.00 46.53
C ARG A 329 26.95 -15.26 45.74
N LEU A 330 28.24 -15.58 45.83
CA LEU A 330 28.88 -16.86 45.57
C LEU A 330 27.90 -18.04 45.57
N ARG A 331 27.74 -18.70 44.42
CA ARG A 331 27.32 -20.10 44.41
C ARG A 331 28.28 -20.91 43.56
N ALA A 332 29.00 -21.76 44.28
CA ALA A 332 30.00 -22.69 43.81
C ALA A 332 29.54 -23.49 42.59
N LEU A 333 30.50 -23.76 41.71
CA LEU A 333 30.46 -24.81 40.70
C LEU A 333 30.00 -26.12 41.36
N ARG A 334 28.81 -26.60 40.99
CA ARG A 334 28.40 -27.99 41.20
C ARG A 334 28.28 -28.65 39.82
N PRO A 335 28.89 -29.82 39.62
CA PRO A 335 28.65 -30.59 38.40
C PRO A 335 27.20 -31.09 38.43
N VAL A 336 26.55 -31.02 37.27
CA VAL A 336 25.23 -31.58 37.03
C VAL A 336 25.36 -33.11 37.02
N SER A 337 24.75 -33.76 38.01
CA SER A 337 24.41 -35.18 37.98
C SER A 337 22.89 -35.30 38.00
N ASP A 338 22.34 -35.94 36.97
CA ASP A 338 20.93 -36.30 36.88
C ASP A 338 20.48 -37.16 38.07
N GLY A 339 19.26 -36.90 38.52
CA GLY A 339 18.56 -37.67 39.54
C GLY A 339 17.09 -37.25 39.55
N SER A 340 16.32 -37.83 38.64
CA SER A 340 14.86 -37.66 38.55
C SER A 340 14.15 -38.38 39.69
N THR A 341 13.20 -37.70 40.34
CA THR A 341 11.98 -38.34 40.87
C THR A 341 10.82 -37.36 40.73
N LEU A 342 10.02 -37.54 39.67
CA LEU A 342 8.65 -37.06 39.56
C LEU A 342 7.75 -38.27 39.80
N SER A 343 7.05 -38.26 40.94
CA SER A 343 5.92 -39.14 41.21
C SER A 343 4.71 -38.62 40.43
N ILE A 344 4.25 -39.36 39.41
CA ILE A 344 2.88 -39.22 38.89
C ILE A 344 2.32 -40.62 38.61
N ASP A 345 1.14 -40.83 39.20
CA ASP A 345 0.24 -41.96 39.06
C ASP A 345 -0.11 -42.32 37.60
N LYS A 346 -0.19 -43.63 37.35
CA LYS A 346 -1.02 -44.36 36.37
C LYS A 346 -1.42 -43.64 35.07
N THR A 347 -0.84 -44.07 33.95
CA THR A 347 -1.50 -44.78 32.81
C THR A 347 -0.47 -45.03 31.71
N GLY A 348 -0.57 -46.19 31.03
CA GLY A 348 0.55 -46.91 30.41
C GLY A 348 1.35 -46.18 29.32
N HIS A 349 2.65 -46.48 29.26
CA HIS A 349 3.54 -46.10 28.17
C HIS A 349 4.73 -47.06 28.02
N TYR A 350 5.14 -47.17 26.76
CA TYR A 350 6.17 -48.00 26.14
C TYR A 350 7.58 -47.56 26.58
N GLU A 351 8.44 -48.50 26.94
CA GLU A 351 9.77 -48.24 27.45
C GLU A 351 10.79 -48.24 26.30
N THR A 352 11.55 -47.15 26.16
CA THR A 352 12.65 -47.02 25.19
C THR A 352 13.94 -46.84 25.98
N GLU A 353 14.77 -47.87 26.08
CA GLU A 353 16.09 -47.74 26.71
C GLU A 353 17.09 -47.13 25.71
N VAL A 354 17.60 -45.94 26.04
CA VAL A 354 18.72 -45.29 25.32
C VAL A 354 19.97 -45.48 26.16
N SER A 355 20.81 -46.45 25.81
CA SER A 355 22.16 -46.57 26.37
C SER A 355 23.14 -45.72 25.55
N THR A 356 23.66 -44.64 26.15
CA THR A 356 24.70 -43.80 25.55
C THR A 356 26.07 -44.32 25.99
N PHE A 357 26.77 -45.02 25.10
CA PHE A 357 28.16 -45.39 25.32
C PHE A 357 29.08 -44.28 24.78
N SER A 358 29.60 -43.43 25.67
CA SER A 358 30.64 -42.46 25.29
C SER A 358 32.01 -43.14 25.30
N LYS A 359 32.49 -43.55 24.12
CA LYS A 359 33.93 -43.76 23.89
C LYS A 359 34.49 -42.47 23.31
N GLN A 360 35.25 -41.76 24.12
CA GLN A 360 35.92 -40.53 23.76
C GLN A 360 37.10 -40.87 22.85
N ASP A 361 36.91 -40.81 21.53
CA ASP A 361 38.00 -40.89 20.57
C ASP A 361 38.26 -39.50 19.97
N THR A 362 39.48 -39.03 20.18
CA THR A 362 39.88 -37.65 19.93
C THR A 362 40.25 -37.54 18.46
N MET A 363 39.31 -37.07 17.62
CA MET A 363 39.51 -36.29 16.38
C MET A 363 38.37 -36.55 15.39
N ARG A 364 37.76 -35.45 14.92
CA ARG A 364 36.71 -35.30 13.88
C ARG A 364 35.25 -35.39 14.34
N ASN A 365 34.62 -34.22 14.44
CA ASN A 365 33.17 -34.01 14.52
C ASN A 365 32.43 -34.70 13.34
N LYS A 366 31.90 -35.90 13.59
CA LYS A 366 30.78 -36.49 12.83
C LYS A 366 29.88 -37.24 13.82
N ILE A 367 28.65 -36.76 13.98
CA ILE A 367 27.62 -37.46 14.75
C ILE A 367 27.11 -38.61 13.88
N ARG A 368 27.29 -39.86 14.32
CA ARG A 368 26.68 -41.05 13.71
C ARG A 368 25.64 -41.58 14.69
N VAL A 369 24.38 -41.60 14.27
CA VAL A 369 23.29 -42.27 14.99
C VAL A 369 23.14 -43.66 14.39
N THR A 370 23.25 -44.69 15.23
CA THR A 370 23.01 -46.09 14.84
C THR A 370 21.81 -46.57 15.66
N THR A 371 20.79 -47.10 15.00
CA THR A 371 19.57 -47.60 15.65
C THR A 371 19.55 -49.11 15.48
N ASP A 372 19.79 -49.84 16.58
CA ASP A 372 19.62 -51.29 16.60
C ASP A 372 18.17 -51.62 16.97
N VAL A 373 17.47 -52.32 16.07
CA VAL A 373 16.11 -52.82 16.29
C VAL A 373 16.19 -54.30 16.61
N LYS A 374 15.85 -54.67 17.84
CA LYS A 374 15.61 -56.09 18.21
C LYS A 374 14.10 -56.33 18.26
N VAL A 375 13.63 -57.23 17.41
CA VAL A 375 12.26 -57.74 17.45
C VAL A 375 12.27 -59.01 18.31
N GLN A 376 11.42 -59.06 19.35
CA GLN A 376 11.11 -60.31 20.04
C GLN A 376 9.86 -60.91 19.41
N ASP A 377 9.98 -62.12 18.85
CA ASP A 377 8.83 -62.88 18.36
C ASP A 377 8.05 -63.46 19.55
N GLU A 378 6.88 -62.91 19.83
CA GLU A 378 5.89 -63.54 20.72
C GLU A 378 5.29 -64.77 20.02
N LYS A 379 5.41 -65.93 20.66
CA LYS A 379 4.91 -67.21 20.13
C LYS A 379 3.39 -67.18 19.95
N TYR A 380 2.95 -67.34 18.71
CA TYR A 380 1.57 -67.61 18.33
C TYR A 380 1.11 -68.98 18.86
N GLN A 381 0.07 -69.01 19.70
CA GLN A 381 -0.67 -70.24 20.04
C GLN A 381 -1.91 -70.35 19.14
N PRO A 382 -2.11 -71.47 18.41
CA PRO A 382 -3.29 -71.67 17.59
C PRO A 382 -4.52 -72.03 18.44
N TRP A 383 -5.67 -71.52 18.01
CA TRP A 383 -7.00 -71.72 18.60
C TRP A 383 -7.56 -73.10 18.20
N GLU A 384 -7.96 -73.94 19.17
CA GLU A 384 -8.64 -75.22 18.92
C GLU A 384 -10.18 -75.05 18.90
N PRO A 385 -10.89 -75.66 17.93
CA PRO A 385 -12.36 -75.67 17.91
C PRO A 385 -12.93 -76.81 18.79
N GLY A 386 -13.63 -76.43 19.86
CA GLY A 386 -14.42 -77.35 20.69
C GLY A 386 -15.81 -77.61 20.10
N TYR A 387 -16.13 -78.90 19.93
CA TYR A 387 -17.40 -79.46 19.46
C TYR A 387 -18.53 -79.40 20.52
N ILE A 388 -19.76 -79.38 19.98
CA ILE A 388 -21.12 -79.56 20.56
C ILE A 388 -21.81 -78.29 21.07
#